data_AF-A0A126T4S4-F1
#
_entry.id   AF-A0A126T4S4-F1
#
_cell.length_a   1.000
_cell.length_b   1.000
_cell.length_c   1.000
_cell.angle_alpha   90.00
_cell.angle_beta   90.00
_cell.angle_gamma   90.00
#
_symmetry.space_group_name_H-M   'P 1'
#
loop_
_entity.id
_entity.type
_entity.pdbx_description
1 polymer ?
#
loop_
_entity_poly.entity_id
_entity_poly.type
_entity_poly.pdbx_seq_one_letter_code
_entity_poly.pdbx_strand_id
1 'polypeptide(L)'
;MTNINVLTPVQIEHLSSLRYINAIDEHMRIVAGVKVLDNAGQYDNSVLLVLDIFIDDNHIDTMSFNLHNYAYEEIVALAQGIRNNDYILRAVDTALAGDNE
;
A
#
# COMPACT_ATOMS: atom_id res chain seq x y z
N MET A 1 -8.19 -13.69 -21.41
CA MET A 1 -7.70 -14.61 -20.37
C MET A 1 -7.21 -13.75 -19.22
N THR A 2 -8.01 -13.63 -18.16
CA THR A 2 -7.63 -12.91 -16.94
C THR A 2 -6.59 -13.78 -16.25
N ASN A 3 -5.31 -13.42 -16.33
CA ASN A 3 -4.29 -14.04 -15.48
C ASN A 3 -4.59 -13.59 -14.06
N ILE A 4 -5.26 -14.45 -13.29
CA ILE A 4 -5.38 -14.26 -11.85
C ILE A 4 -3.95 -14.48 -11.33
N ASN A 5 -3.28 -13.40 -10.91
CA ASN A 5 -1.95 -13.45 -10.32
C ASN A 5 -2.05 -14.08 -8.93
N VAL A 6 -2.18 -15.41 -8.88
CA VAL A 6 -2.29 -16.15 -7.63
C VAL A 6 -0.93 -16.11 -6.91
N LEU A 7 -0.89 -15.41 -5.77
CA LEU A 7 0.28 -15.36 -4.91
C LEU A 7 0.51 -16.71 -4.21
N THR A 8 1.76 -17.16 -4.16
CA THR A 8 2.15 -18.33 -3.37
C THR A 8 2.15 -18.03 -1.87
N PRO A 9 1.99 -19.03 -0.98
CA PRO A 9 2.03 -18.81 0.46
C PRO A 9 3.30 -18.09 0.95
N VAL A 10 4.46 -18.40 0.36
CA VAL A 10 5.74 -17.74 0.67
C VAL A 10 5.72 -16.26 0.29
N GLN A 11 5.13 -15.92 -0.86
CA GLN A 11 4.96 -14.52 -1.27
C GLN A 11 3.97 -13.78 -0.37
N ILE A 12 2.89 -14.45 0.05
CA ILE A 12 1.90 -13.88 0.97
C ILE A 12 2.55 -13.55 2.32
N GLU A 13 3.31 -14.48 2.89
CA GLU A 13 4.04 -14.29 4.14
C GLU A 13 5.06 -13.15 4.00
N HIS A 14 5.84 -13.16 2.92
CA HIS A 14 6.81 -12.11 2.67
C HIS A 14 6.14 -10.74 2.55
N LEU A 15 5.13 -10.58 1.69
CA LEU A 15 4.39 -9.34 1.52
C LEU A 15 3.81 -8.84 2.86
N SER A 16 3.21 -9.72 3.64
CA SER A 16 2.60 -9.38 4.93
C SER A 16 3.62 -8.83 5.95
N SER A 17 4.88 -9.28 5.84
CA SER A 17 5.99 -8.81 6.69
C SER A 17 6.60 -7.47 6.26
N LEU A 18 6.31 -7.00 5.03
CA LEU A 18 6.95 -5.80 4.49
C LEU A 18 6.49 -4.54 5.22
N ARG A 19 7.47 -3.72 5.58
CA ARG A 19 7.28 -2.36 6.08
C ARG A 19 8.36 -1.48 5.47
N TYR A 20 7.95 -0.51 4.67
CA TYR A 20 8.86 0.45 4.03
C TYR A 20 8.57 1.85 4.52
N ILE A 21 9.60 2.52 5.03
CA ILE A 21 9.52 3.92 5.42
C ILE A 21 9.90 4.77 4.20
N ASN A 22 8.95 5.53 3.71
CA ASN A 22 9.11 6.45 2.59
C ASN A 22 9.16 7.88 3.13
N ALA A 23 10.36 8.48 3.21
CA ALA A 23 10.51 9.89 3.55
C ALA A 23 10.09 10.75 2.34
N ILE A 24 8.99 11.49 2.48
CA ILE A 24 8.44 12.33 1.42
C ILE A 24 9.19 13.67 1.41
N ASP A 25 9.23 14.31 2.58
CA ASP A 25 10.00 15.52 2.84
C ASP A 25 10.59 15.48 4.28
N GLU A 26 11.01 16.64 4.81
CA GLU A 26 11.62 16.77 6.14
C GLU A 26 10.64 16.45 7.29
N HIS A 27 9.36 16.74 7.10
CA HIS A 27 8.32 16.61 8.11
C HIS A 27 7.45 15.38 7.87
N MET A 28 7.30 14.97 6.62
CA MET A 28 6.37 13.93 6.21
C MET A 28 7.06 12.61 5.87
N ARG A 29 6.54 11.52 6.46
CA ARG A 29 6.88 10.15 6.05
C ARG A 29 5.63 9.30 5.90
N ILE A 30 5.70 8.34 4.97
CA ILE A 30 4.66 7.34 4.78
C ILE A 30 5.27 5.97 5.07
N VAL A 31 4.67 5.23 6.00
CA VAL A 31 5.02 3.83 6.25
C VAL A 31 4.08 2.97 5.42
N ALA A 32 4.64 2.30 4.40
CA ALA A 32 3.91 1.40 3.54
C ALA A 32 4.02 -0.03 4.06
N GLY A 33 2.88 -0.68 4.30
CA GLY A 33 2.77 -2.10 4.59
C GLY A 33 1.86 -2.79 3.57
N VAL A 34 2.01 -4.09 3.43
CA VAL A 34 1.10 -4.90 2.60
C VAL A 34 0.34 -5.84 3.51
N LYS A 35 -0.98 -5.94 3.28
CA LYS A 35 -1.87 -6.88 3.96
C LYS A 35 -2.55 -7.74 2.92
N VAL A 36 -2.30 -9.04 2.97
CA VAL A 36 -3.03 -10.00 2.14
C VAL A 36 -4.18 -10.55 2.96
N LEU A 37 -5.40 -10.44 2.44
CA LEU A 37 -6.59 -11.02 3.05
C LEU A 37 -6.84 -12.39 2.40
N ASP A 38 -6.70 -13.45 3.19
CA ASP A 38 -7.09 -14.79 2.79
C ASP A 38 -8.63 -14.86 2.74
N ASN A 39 -9.19 -14.67 1.54
CA ASN A 39 -10.61 -14.90 1.32
C ASN A 39 -10.79 -16.39 1.05
N ALA A 40 -11.00 -17.18 2.11
CA ALA A 40 -11.18 -18.63 2.07
C ALA A 40 -12.37 -19.16 1.21
N GLY A 41 -12.95 -18.35 0.33
CA GLY A 41 -14.07 -18.73 -0.56
C GLY A 41 -14.01 -18.15 -1.98
N GLN A 42 -13.03 -17.31 -2.32
CA GLN A 42 -12.82 -16.83 -3.68
C GLN A 42 -11.35 -17.03 -4.03
N TYR A 43 -11.04 -17.50 -5.23
CA TYR A 43 -9.66 -17.68 -5.74
C TYR A 43 -8.92 -16.34 -5.94
N ASP A 44 -9.36 -15.31 -5.24
CA ASP A 44 -9.01 -13.91 -5.36
C ASP A 44 -8.53 -13.43 -3.97
N ASN A 45 -7.22 -13.51 -3.77
CA ASN A 45 -6.57 -12.93 -2.59
C ASN A 45 -6.61 -11.41 -2.70
N SER A 46 -7.40 -10.74 -1.86
CA SER A 46 -7.39 -9.28 -1.80
C SER A 46 -6.08 -8.81 -1.17
N VAL A 47 -5.20 -8.23 -1.97
CA VAL A 47 -3.97 -7.59 -1.51
C VAL A 47 -4.25 -6.11 -1.28
N LEU A 48 -3.99 -5.62 -0.07
CA LEU A 48 -4.11 -4.21 0.28
C LEU A 48 -2.73 -3.62 0.55
N LEU A 49 -2.40 -2.52 -0.11
CA LEU A 49 -1.31 -1.65 0.29
C LEU A 49 -1.86 -0.68 1.33
N VAL A 50 -1.33 -0.71 2.54
CA VAL A 50 -1.72 0.15 3.65
C VAL A 50 -0.63 1.19 3.83
N LEU A 51 -1.03 2.46 3.87
CA LEU A 51 -0.14 3.61 4.03
C LEU A 51 -0.50 4.32 5.33
N ASP A 52 0.41 4.25 6.30
CA ASP A 52 0.32 5.06 7.52
C ASP A 52 1.10 6.36 7.30
N ILE A 53 0.40 7.48 7.41
CA ILE A 53 0.94 8.81 7.12
C ILE A 53 1.34 9.47 8.43
N PHE A 54 2.56 9.99 8.49
CA PHE A 54 3.09 10.70 9.64
C PHE A 54 3.58 12.09 9.23
N ILE A 55 3.29 13.08 10.08
CA ILE A 55 3.82 14.45 9.99
C ILE A 55 4.43 14.79 11.35
N ASP A 56 5.70 15.20 11.38
CA ASP A 56 6.44 15.52 12.61
C ASP A 56 6.33 14.42 13.67
N ASP A 57 6.56 13.17 13.25
CA ASP A 57 6.43 11.94 14.06
C ASP A 57 5.02 11.59 14.56
N ASN A 58 4.01 12.45 14.34
CA ASN A 58 2.63 12.17 14.70
C ASN A 58 1.94 11.38 13.59
N HIS A 59 1.25 10.30 13.95
CA HIS A 59 0.37 9.59 13.02
C HIS A 59 -0.84 10.46 12.71
N ILE A 60 -1.05 10.76 11.43
CA ILE A 60 -2.11 11.67 10.97
C ILE A 60 -3.29 10.89 10.43
N ASP A 61 -3.01 9.89 9.57
CA ASP A 61 -4.05 9.13 8.91
C ASP A 61 -3.53 7.77 8.38
N THR A 62 -4.45 6.88 8.04
CA THR A 62 -4.16 5.59 7.39
C THR A 62 -5.04 5.42 6.16
N MET A 63 -4.41 5.18 5.01
CA MET A 63 -5.10 4.89 3.76
C MET A 63 -4.82 3.46 3.27
N SER A 64 -5.69 2.92 2.43
CA SER A 64 -5.45 1.63 1.78
C SER A 64 -5.82 1.60 0.31
N PHE A 65 -5.01 0.91 -0.49
CA PHE A 65 -5.22 0.71 -1.93
C PHE A 65 -5.35 -0.77 -2.22
N ASN A 66 -6.34 -1.10 -3.06
CA ASN A 66 -6.53 -2.47 -3.50
C ASN A 66 -5.57 -2.81 -4.65
N LEU A 67 -4.69 -3.78 -4.41
CA LEU A 67 -3.68 -4.29 -5.34
C LEU A 67 -4.01 -5.69 -5.87
N HIS A 68 -5.28 -6.10 -5.83
CA HIS A 68 -5.76 -7.43 -6.23
C HIS A 68 -5.22 -7.95 -7.58
N ASN A 69 -5.04 -7.07 -8.56
CA ASN A 69 -4.59 -7.46 -9.91
C ASN A 69 -3.09 -7.26 -10.14
N TYR A 70 -2.33 -6.81 -9.14
CA TYR A 70 -0.92 -6.53 -9.28
C TYR A 70 -0.09 -7.80 -9.08
N ALA A 71 0.98 -7.94 -9.86
CA ALA A 71 1.95 -8.99 -9.64
C ALA A 71 2.77 -8.72 -8.37
N TYR A 72 3.32 -9.78 -7.78
CA TYR A 72 4.17 -9.71 -6.59
C TYR A 72 5.26 -8.62 -6.68
N GLU A 73 6.00 -8.58 -7.79
CA GLU A 73 7.09 -7.61 -7.98
C GLU A 73 6.57 -6.16 -8.05
N GLU A 74 5.40 -5.95 -8.66
CA GLU A 74 4.76 -4.64 -8.75
C GLU A 74 4.29 -4.15 -7.37
N ILE A 75 3.72 -5.05 -6.55
CA ILE A 75 3.31 -4.74 -5.19
C ILE A 75 4.52 -4.29 -4.35
N VAL A 76 5.64 -5.02 -4.44
CA VAL A 76 6.87 -4.67 -3.72
C VAL A 76 7.42 -3.33 -4.19
N ALA A 77 7.50 -3.12 -5.51
CA ALA A 77 8.00 -1.88 -6.09
C ALA A 77 7.14 -0.67 -5.70
N LEU A 78 5.81 -0.82 -5.67
CA LEU A 78 4.89 0.21 -5.20
C LEU A 78 5.12 0.54 -3.73
N ALA A 79 5.19 -0.45 -2.86
CA ALA A 79 5.37 -0.23 -1.43
C ALA A 79 6.72 0.44 -1.09
N GLN A 80 7.78 0.13 -1.85
CA GLN A 80 9.10 0.76 -1.73
C GLN A 80 9.18 2.15 -2.33
N GLY A 81 8.34 2.44 -3.34
CA GLY A 81 8.49 3.57 -4.24
C GLY A 81 7.41 4.64 -4.07
N ILE A 82 6.77 4.76 -2.90
CA ILE A 82 5.64 5.68 -2.68
C ILE A 82 6.00 7.11 -3.04
N ARG A 83 7.20 7.56 -2.67
CA ARG A 83 7.71 8.91 -2.97
C ARG A 83 7.74 9.22 -4.47
N ASN A 84 7.89 8.21 -5.33
CA ASN A 84 7.98 8.38 -6.78
C ASN A 84 6.65 8.06 -7.47
N ASN A 85 5.57 7.85 -6.71
CA ASN A 85 4.26 7.52 -7.24
C ASN A 85 3.31 8.72 -7.13
N ASP A 86 3.24 9.51 -8.20
CA ASP A 86 2.40 10.71 -8.27
C ASP A 86 0.92 10.44 -7.98
N TYR A 87 0.41 9.27 -8.37
CA TYR A 87 -0.99 8.91 -8.13
C TYR A 87 -1.26 8.72 -6.64
N ILE A 88 -0.40 7.99 -5.94
CA ILE A 88 -0.52 7.77 -4.49
C ILE A 88 -0.34 9.10 -3.75
N LEU A 89 0.67 9.89 -4.11
CA LEU A 89 0.91 11.18 -3.45
C LEU A 89 -0.27 12.14 -3.62
N ARG A 90 -0.88 12.22 -4.81
CA ARG A 90 -2.11 13.02 -5.01
C ARG A 90 -3.28 12.56 -4.16
N ALA A 91 -3.45 11.24 -3.99
CA ALA A 91 -4.49 10.70 -3.13
C ALA A 91 -4.22 11.04 -1.66
N VAL A 92 -2.96 10.97 -1.21
CA VAL A 92 -2.54 11.38 0.13
C VAL A 92 -2.79 12.87 0.34
N ASP A 93 -2.37 13.72 -0.61
CA ASP A 93 -2.60 15.17 -0.54
C ASP A 93 -4.09 15.51 -0.44
N THR A 94 -4.93 14.80 -1.20
CA THR A 94 -6.39 14.99 -1.19
C THR A 94 -6.97 14.60 0.17
N ALA A 95 -6.53 13.48 0.75
CA ALA A 95 -6.97 13.05 2.08
C ALA A 95 -6.53 14.04 3.18
N LEU A 96 -5.30 14.56 3.10
CA LEU A 96 -4.74 15.49 4.08
C LEU A 96 -5.29 16.92 3.96
N ALA A 97 -5.68 17.34 2.75
CA ALA A 97 -6.26 18.66 2.52
C ALA A 97 -7.61 18.86 3.24
N GLY A 98 -8.17 17.78 3.79
CA GLY A 98 -9.52 17.74 4.31
C GLY A 98 -10.48 17.72 3.14
N ASP A 99 -11.28 16.66 3.08
CA ASP A 99 -12.44 16.61 2.21
C ASP A 99 -13.28 17.86 2.48
N ASN A 100 -13.23 18.83 1.55
CA ASN A 100 -14.15 19.97 1.52
C ASN A 100 -15.47 19.48 0.92
N GLU A 101 -16.15 18.55 1.60
CA GLU A 101 -17.56 18.23 1.35
C GLU A 101 -18.46 18.75 2.49
#